data_AF-A0A7X2MPY5-F1
#
_entry.id   AF-A0A7X2MPY5-F1
#
_cell.length_a   1.000
_cell.length_b   1.000
_cell.length_c   1.000
_cell.angle_alpha   90.00
_cell.angle_beta   90.00
_cell.angle_gamma   90.00
#
_symmetry.space_group_name_H-M   'P 1'
#
loop_
_entity.id
_entity.type
_entity.pdbx_description
1 polymer ?
#
loop_
_entity_poly.entity_id
_entity_poly.type
_entity_poly.pdbx_seq_one_letter_code
_entity_poly.pdbx_strand_id
1 'polypeptide(L)'
;CGVVCFASIEPGHGTVEIGHVTWSPLMQRSVIGSEAIYLLLQQAFSLGYRRVAWRCDSTNIASRRAAERLGFRFEGRFRQVMTRKQRNRDTDWLSIIDREWPDVQRALSAWLSADNFAAGGQQKRPLSACFADVNPADANATSPERGADAGD
;
A
#
# COMPACT_ATOMS: atom_id res chain seq x y z
N CYS A 1 12.07 -15.30 4.52
CA CYS A 1 10.79 -15.78 3.95
C CYS A 1 9.64 -14.92 4.50
N GLY A 2 8.46 -14.99 3.89
CA GLY A 2 7.33 -14.18 4.33
C GLY A 2 6.01 -14.71 3.79
N VAL A 3 4.90 -14.15 4.26
CA VAL A 3 3.56 -14.53 3.84
C VAL A 3 2.73 -13.28 3.53
N VAL A 4 1.90 -13.40 2.50
CA VAL A 4 0.81 -12.48 2.16
C VAL A 4 -0.28 -13.31 1.50
N CYS A 5 -1.54 -12.96 1.72
CA CYS A 5 -2.66 -13.65 1.09
C CYS A 5 -3.83 -12.71 0.81
N PHE A 6 -4.77 -13.19 -0.01
CA PHE A 6 -6.11 -12.64 -0.03
C PHE A 6 -6.87 -13.07 1.23
N ALA A 7 -7.64 -12.14 1.79
CA ALA A 7 -8.53 -12.33 2.92
C ALA A 7 -9.86 -11.62 2.66
N SER A 8 -10.87 -11.86 3.50
CA SER A 8 -12.19 -11.20 3.44
C SER A 8 -12.74 -11.11 2.00
N ILE A 9 -12.74 -12.24 1.30
CA ILE A 9 -13.13 -12.35 -0.10
C ILE A 9 -14.66 -12.34 -0.19
N GLU A 10 -15.21 -11.37 -0.92
CA GLU A 10 -16.64 -11.20 -1.14
C GLU A 10 -16.91 -11.12 -2.65
N PRO A 11 -17.02 -12.26 -3.36
CA PRO A 11 -17.16 -12.27 -4.81
C PRO A 11 -18.42 -11.55 -5.31
N GLY A 12 -19.53 -11.65 -4.57
CA GLY A 12 -20.80 -11.00 -4.93
C GLY A 12 -20.73 -9.48 -4.95
N HIS A 13 -19.81 -8.88 -4.19
CA HIS A 13 -19.56 -7.43 -4.20
C HIS A 13 -18.32 -7.06 -5.03
N GLY A 14 -17.56 -8.05 -5.51
CA GLY A 14 -16.27 -7.82 -6.16
C GLY A 14 -15.26 -7.15 -5.22
N THR A 15 -15.23 -7.52 -3.93
CA THR A 15 -14.26 -6.95 -2.96
C THR A 15 -13.37 -8.03 -2.35
N VAL A 16 -12.09 -7.71 -2.19
CA VAL A 16 -11.10 -8.58 -1.54
C VAL A 16 -10.15 -7.75 -0.69
N GLU A 17 -9.53 -8.34 0.34
CA GLU A 17 -8.46 -7.72 1.10
C GLU A 17 -7.12 -8.39 0.80
N ILE A 18 -6.05 -7.60 0.72
CA ILE A 18 -4.68 -8.11 0.88
C ILE A 18 -4.33 -8.03 2.36
N GLY A 19 -4.12 -9.19 2.98
CA GLY A 19 -3.98 -9.33 4.42
C GLY A 19 -2.83 -10.23 4.84
N HIS A 20 -2.69 -10.38 6.16
CA HIS A 20 -1.69 -11.25 6.79
C HIS A 20 -0.23 -10.97 6.38
N VAL A 21 0.06 -9.76 5.90
CA VAL A 21 1.40 -9.36 5.42
C VAL A 21 2.44 -9.51 6.54
N THR A 22 3.33 -10.48 6.38
CA THR A 22 4.40 -10.77 7.34
C THR A 22 5.71 -11.00 6.58
N TRP A 23 6.62 -10.05 6.70
CA TRP A 23 7.93 -10.09 6.05
C TRP A 23 9.03 -10.39 7.06
N SER A 24 9.89 -11.38 6.76
CA SER A 24 11.17 -11.53 7.48
C SER A 24 12.00 -10.25 7.38
N PRO A 25 12.92 -9.97 8.31
CA PRO A 25 13.78 -8.78 8.27
C PRO A 25 14.46 -8.54 6.91
N LEU A 26 14.91 -9.62 6.24
CA LEU A 26 15.54 -9.55 4.91
C LEU A 26 14.60 -9.09 3.78
N MET A 27 13.30 -9.28 3.94
CA MET A 27 12.28 -8.88 2.95
C MET A 27 11.68 -7.50 3.25
N GLN A 28 11.84 -6.99 4.47
CA GLN A 28 11.32 -5.69 4.84
C GLN A 28 12.02 -4.61 4.02
N ARG A 29 11.23 -3.67 3.47
CA ARG A 29 11.74 -2.57 2.63
C ARG A 29 12.52 -3.04 1.38
N SER A 30 12.29 -4.28 0.93
CA SER A 30 12.86 -4.83 -0.29
C SER A 30 11.89 -4.69 -1.48
N VAL A 31 12.45 -4.83 -2.69
CA VAL A 31 11.68 -4.90 -3.95
C VAL A 31 10.73 -6.09 -3.93
N ILE A 32 11.20 -7.25 -3.45
CA ILE A 32 10.45 -8.52 -3.40
C ILE A 32 9.12 -8.35 -2.68
N GLY A 33 9.13 -7.65 -1.52
CA GLY A 33 7.90 -7.42 -0.76
C GLY A 33 6.89 -6.55 -1.50
N SER A 34 7.36 -5.63 -2.35
CA SER A 34 6.49 -4.74 -3.13
C SER A 34 5.97 -5.44 -4.39
N GLU A 35 6.82 -6.24 -5.04
CA GLU A 35 6.45 -7.08 -6.18
C GLU A 35 5.39 -8.11 -5.79
N ALA A 36 5.51 -8.74 -4.63
CA ALA A 36 4.49 -9.66 -4.12
C ALA A 36 3.11 -8.98 -4.02
N ILE A 37 3.05 -7.76 -3.47
CA ILE A 37 1.78 -7.01 -3.39
C ILE A 37 1.28 -6.61 -4.78
N TYR A 38 2.18 -6.18 -5.68
CA TYR A 38 1.84 -5.85 -7.06
C TYR A 38 1.18 -7.04 -7.79
N LEU A 39 1.74 -8.24 -7.66
CA LEU A 39 1.19 -9.45 -8.27
C LEU A 39 -0.20 -9.79 -7.72
N LEU A 40 -0.42 -9.64 -6.41
CA LEU A 40 -1.76 -9.82 -5.82
C LEU A 40 -2.74 -8.75 -6.32
N LEU A 41 -2.34 -7.49 -6.41
CA LEU A 41 -3.20 -6.43 -6.97
C LEU A 41 -3.56 -6.75 -8.43
N GLN A 42 -2.56 -7.06 -9.25
CA GLN A 42 -2.76 -7.42 -10.66
C GLN A 42 -3.72 -8.60 -10.80
N GLN A 43 -3.57 -9.63 -9.97
CA GLN A 43 -4.45 -10.79 -9.97
C GLN A 43 -5.88 -10.44 -9.52
N ALA A 44 -6.05 -9.62 -8.48
CA ALA A 44 -7.38 -9.26 -8.01
C ALA A 44 -8.16 -8.49 -9.10
N PHE A 45 -7.53 -7.49 -9.72
CA PHE A 45 -8.16 -6.70 -10.76
C PHE A 45 -8.35 -7.48 -12.07
N SER A 46 -7.45 -8.41 -12.42
CA SER A 46 -7.64 -9.30 -13.58
C SER A 46 -8.82 -10.26 -13.41
N LEU A 47 -9.12 -10.66 -12.16
CA LEU A 47 -10.31 -11.44 -11.80
C LEU A 47 -11.60 -10.60 -11.75
N GLY A 48 -11.54 -9.30 -12.03
CA GLY A 48 -12.72 -8.42 -12.04
C GLY A 48 -13.14 -7.91 -10.66
N TYR A 49 -12.31 -8.04 -9.63
CA TYR A 49 -12.58 -7.37 -8.35
C TYR A 49 -12.53 -5.86 -8.55
N ARG A 50 -13.51 -5.17 -7.98
CA ARG A 50 -13.69 -3.73 -8.08
C ARG A 50 -12.99 -2.96 -6.97
N ARG A 51 -12.57 -3.67 -5.92
CA ARG A 51 -11.97 -3.09 -4.72
C ARG A 51 -11.01 -4.07 -4.07
N VAL A 52 -9.80 -3.60 -3.79
CA VAL A 52 -8.83 -4.28 -2.94
C VAL A 52 -8.60 -3.46 -1.68
N ALA A 53 -8.88 -4.04 -0.51
CA ALA A 53 -8.71 -3.40 0.79
C ALA A 53 -7.37 -3.75 1.43
N TRP A 54 -6.89 -2.85 2.29
CA TRP A 54 -5.81 -3.07 3.24
C TRP A 54 -6.27 -2.62 4.62
N ARG A 55 -6.05 -3.46 5.64
CA ARG A 55 -6.36 -3.12 7.03
C ARG A 55 -5.14 -3.24 7.91
N CYS A 56 -4.91 -2.23 8.74
CA CYS A 56 -3.87 -2.30 9.76
C CYS A 56 -4.35 -1.76 11.09
N ASP A 57 -3.73 -2.23 12.17
CA ASP A 57 -3.86 -1.57 13.46
C ASP A 57 -3.44 -0.10 13.33
N SER A 58 -4.22 0.82 13.87
CA SER A 58 -3.94 2.27 13.81
C SER A 58 -2.58 2.65 14.41
N THR A 59 -2.07 1.84 15.34
CA THR A 59 -0.74 2.01 15.95
C THR A 59 0.40 1.47 15.07
N ASN A 60 0.09 0.67 14.06
CA ASN A 60 1.07 0.12 13.12
C ASN A 60 1.31 1.08 11.94
N ILE A 61 1.97 2.20 12.23
CA ILE A 61 2.28 3.25 11.26
C ILE A 61 3.12 2.73 10.08
N ALA A 62 4.00 1.74 10.32
CA ALA A 62 4.81 1.15 9.26
C ALA A 62 3.95 0.41 8.22
N SER A 63 2.92 -0.32 8.66
CA SER A 63 1.99 -0.99 7.75
C SER A 63 1.14 0.00 6.97
N ARG A 64 0.64 1.05 7.64
CA ARG A 64 -0.11 2.12 6.98
C ARG A 64 0.71 2.82 5.90
N ARG A 65 1.93 3.27 6.23
CA ARG A 65 2.85 3.90 5.27
C ARG A 65 3.21 2.98 4.11
N ALA A 66 3.32 1.67 4.36
CA ALA A 66 3.57 0.70 3.30
C ALA A 66 2.40 0.62 2.31
N ALA A 67 1.15 0.60 2.82
CA ALA A 67 -0.05 0.62 2.00
C ALA A 67 -0.16 1.93 1.20
N GLU A 68 -0.02 3.08 1.86
CA GLU A 68 -0.06 4.41 1.20
C GLU A 68 1.01 4.52 0.10
N ARG A 69 2.23 4.07 0.37
CA ARG A 69 3.32 4.04 -0.62
C ARG A 69 2.99 3.19 -1.85
N LEU A 70 2.16 2.16 -1.70
CA LEU A 70 1.76 1.26 -2.80
C LEU A 70 0.52 1.76 -3.55
N GLY A 71 -0.01 2.94 -3.20
CA GLY A 71 -1.15 3.56 -3.87
C GLY A 71 -2.49 3.33 -3.17
N PHE A 72 -2.53 2.66 -2.01
CA PHE A 72 -3.76 2.54 -1.24
C PHE A 72 -4.15 3.89 -0.63
N ARG A 73 -5.41 4.28 -0.76
CA ARG A 73 -5.97 5.52 -0.21
C ARG A 73 -6.66 5.26 1.13
N PHE A 74 -6.39 6.10 2.13
CA PHE A 74 -7.03 6.01 3.44
C PHE A 74 -8.49 6.44 3.38
N GLU A 75 -9.36 5.65 4.01
CA GLU A 75 -10.81 5.88 3.99
C GLU A 75 -11.38 6.18 5.38
N GLY A 76 -10.73 5.67 6.43
CA GLY A 76 -11.21 5.91 7.78
C GLY A 76 -10.60 5.00 8.83
N ARG A 77 -10.90 5.34 10.08
CA ARG A 77 -10.51 4.58 11.26
C ARG A 77 -11.74 4.06 11.98
N PHE A 78 -11.82 2.76 12.13
CA PHE A 78 -12.85 2.14 12.96
C PHE A 78 -12.32 2.06 14.39
N ARG A 79 -12.94 2.84 15.29
CA ARG A 79 -12.57 2.90 16.71
C ARG A 79 -13.09 1.66 17.43
N GLN A 80 -12.27 1.09 18.30
CA GLN A 80 -12.59 -0.05 19.14
C GLN A 80 -13.21 -1.25 18.41
N VAL A 81 -12.79 -1.49 17.16
CA VAL A 81 -13.40 -2.53 16.32
C VAL A 81 -13.14 -3.94 16.87
N MET A 82 -12.07 -4.14 17.64
CA MET A 82 -11.78 -5.40 18.32
C MET A 82 -10.82 -5.22 19.49
N THR A 83 -10.74 -6.22 20.36
CA THR A 83 -9.62 -6.38 21.30
C THR A 83 -8.63 -7.40 20.74
N ARG A 84 -7.33 -7.15 20.91
CA ARG A 84 -6.26 -8.07 20.48
C ARG A 84 -5.11 -7.99 21.45
N LYS A 85 -4.61 -9.13 21.92
CA LYS A 85 -3.52 -9.20 22.94
C LYS A 85 -3.82 -8.32 24.16
N GLN A 86 -5.04 -8.42 24.71
CA GLN A 86 -5.49 -7.67 25.90
C GLN A 86 -5.43 -6.14 25.77
N ARG A 87 -5.41 -5.59 24.54
CA ARG A 87 -5.55 -4.15 24.30
C ARG A 87 -6.65 -3.83 23.30
N ASN A 88 -7.13 -2.59 23.36
CA ASN A 88 -7.96 -2.01 22.32
C ASN A 88 -7.22 -2.01 20.97
N ARG A 89 -7.97 -2.22 19.89
CA ARG A 89 -7.48 -2.04 18.52
C ARG A 89 -8.48 -1.22 17.72
N ASP A 90 -8.02 -0.04 17.34
CA ASP A 90 -8.62 0.68 16.22
C ASP A 90 -7.99 0.18 14.92
N THR A 91 -8.75 0.22 13.83
CA THR A 91 -8.27 -0.27 12.52
C THR A 91 -8.37 0.84 11.49
N ASP A 92 -7.25 1.14 10.86
CA ASP A 92 -7.17 2.00 9.69
C ASP A 92 -7.52 1.17 8.45
N TRP A 93 -8.43 1.70 7.65
CA TRP A 93 -8.90 1.10 6.39
C TRP A 93 -8.37 1.92 5.22
N LEU A 94 -7.78 1.23 4.26
CA LEU A 94 -7.33 1.79 3.01
C LEU A 94 -7.80 0.91 1.84
N SER A 95 -7.88 1.47 0.64
CA SER A 95 -8.27 0.72 -0.55
C SER A 95 -7.60 1.20 -1.84
N ILE A 96 -7.67 0.35 -2.87
CA ILE A 96 -7.52 0.71 -4.28
C ILE A 96 -8.79 0.22 -4.97
N ILE A 97 -9.40 1.06 -5.81
CA ILE A 97 -10.56 0.67 -6.62
C ILE A 97 -10.19 0.45 -8.09
N ASP A 98 -11.08 -0.23 -8.83
CA ASP A 98 -10.94 -0.53 -10.26
C ASP A 98 -10.54 0.67 -11.11
N ARG A 99 -11.11 1.84 -10.85
CA ARG A 99 -10.81 3.08 -11.59
C ARG A 99 -9.42 3.67 -11.30
N GLU A 100 -8.84 3.36 -10.14
CA GLU A 100 -7.50 3.83 -9.74
C GLU A 100 -6.41 2.85 -10.19
N TRP A 101 -6.78 1.57 -10.36
CA TRP A 101 -5.84 0.51 -10.68
C TRP A 101 -4.96 0.77 -11.91
N PRO A 102 -5.48 1.26 -13.07
CA PRO A 102 -4.62 1.50 -14.24
C PRO A 102 -3.44 2.42 -13.94
N ASP A 103 -3.63 3.42 -13.08
CA ASP A 103 -2.62 4.41 -12.74
C ASP A 103 -1.62 3.84 -11.74
N VAL A 104 -2.13 3.15 -10.71
CA VAL A 104 -1.31 2.41 -9.74
C VAL A 104 -0.45 1.35 -10.44
N GLN A 105 -1.03 0.62 -11.39
CA GLN A 105 -0.33 -0.40 -12.16
C GLN A 105 0.83 0.20 -12.96
N ARG A 106 0.62 1.33 -13.64
CA ARG A 106 1.68 2.01 -14.41
C ARG A 106 2.82 2.45 -13.51
N ALA A 107 2.51 3.07 -12.36
CA ALA A 107 3.53 3.53 -11.41
C ALA A 107 4.34 2.36 -10.82
N LEU A 108 3.67 1.30 -10.35
CA LEU A 108 4.32 0.12 -9.78
C LEU A 108 5.15 -0.62 -10.83
N SER A 109 4.63 -0.80 -12.05
CA SER A 109 5.36 -1.47 -13.13
C SER A 109 6.61 -0.70 -13.55
N ALA A 110 6.52 0.63 -13.66
CA ALA A 110 7.66 1.49 -13.96
C ALA A 110 8.73 1.40 -12.86
N TRP A 111 8.30 1.39 -11.59
CA TRP A 111 9.21 1.27 -10.45
C TRP A 111 9.86 -0.12 -10.35
N LEU A 112 9.12 -1.19 -10.63
CA LEU A 112 9.58 -2.58 -10.60
C LEU A 112 10.43 -2.97 -11.82
N SER A 113 10.45 -2.16 -12.88
CA SER A 113 11.27 -2.42 -14.07
C SER A 113 12.74 -2.63 -13.69
N ALA A 114 13.37 -3.62 -14.31
CA ALA A 114 14.81 -3.87 -14.15
C ALA A 114 15.65 -2.61 -14.45
N ASP A 115 15.19 -1.77 -15.38
CA ASP A 115 15.85 -0.52 -15.73
C ASP A 115 15.89 0.49 -14.58
N ASN A 116 14.98 0.38 -13.60
CA ASN A 116 14.94 1.24 -12.42
C ASN A 116 15.91 0.79 -11.32
N PHE A 117 16.64 -0.32 -11.48
CA PHE A 117 17.60 -0.79 -10.47
C PHE A 117 19.02 -0.82 -11.04
N ALA A 118 19.99 -0.36 -10.24
CA ALA A 118 21.40 -0.53 -10.54
C ALA A 118 21.85 -1.97 -10.27
N ALA A 119 23.03 -2.37 -10.77
CA ALA A 119 23.58 -3.71 -10.56
C ALA A 119 23.69 -4.13 -9.07
N GLY A 120 23.81 -3.15 -8.15
CA GLY A 120 23.80 -3.37 -6.70
C GLY A 120 22.42 -3.39 -6.04
N GLY A 121 21.32 -3.43 -6.82
CA GLY A 121 19.94 -3.48 -6.30
C GLY A 121 19.38 -2.15 -5.78
N GLN A 122 20.11 -1.06 -5.96
CA GLN A 122 19.68 0.28 -5.56
C GLN A 122 18.70 0.85 -6.60
N GLN A 123 17.55 1.34 -6.14
CA GLN A 123 16.58 2.03 -7.01
C GLN A 123 17.17 3.33 -7.56
N LYS A 124 16.99 3.60 -8.85
CA LYS A 124 17.37 4.85 -9.51
C LYS A 124 16.32 5.93 -9.29
N ARG A 125 15.04 5.55 -9.31
CA ARG A 125 13.90 6.42 -9.05
C ARG A 125 13.02 5.84 -7.93
N PRO A 126 12.57 6.66 -6.96
CA PRO A 126 11.64 6.21 -5.95
C PRO A 126 10.24 6.01 -6.54
N LEU A 127 9.44 5.13 -5.93
CA LEU A 127 8.07 4.85 -6.38
C LEU A 127 7.18 6.10 -6.38
N SER A 128 7.42 7.05 -5.47
CA SER A 128 6.71 8.34 -5.47
C SER A 128 6.95 9.16 -6.75
N ALA A 129 8.14 9.08 -7.35
CA ALA A 129 8.41 9.74 -8.63
C ALA A 129 7.64 9.07 -9.78
N CYS A 130 7.52 7.74 -9.75
CA CYS A 130 6.72 7.00 -10.74
C CYS A 130 5.22 7.35 -10.63
N PHE A 131 4.71 7.58 -9.41
CA PHE A 131 3.34 8.08 -9.24
C PHE A 131 3.17 9.52 -9.77
N ALA A 132 4.15 10.39 -9.56
CA ALA A 132 4.12 11.76 -10.06
C ALA A 132 4.09 11.83 -11.61
N ASP A 133 4.75 10.89 -12.30
CA ASP A 133 4.72 10.79 -13.76
C ASP A 133 3.31 10.42 -14.29
N VAL A 134 2.56 9.63 -13.52
CA VAL A 134 1.25 9.11 -13.92
C VAL A 134 0.13 10.10 -13.61
N ASN A 135 0.24 10.81 -12.49
CA ASN A 135 -0.72 11.84 -12.09
C ASN A 135 0.01 13.05 -11.48
N PRO A 136 0.24 14.13 -12.26
CA PRO A 136 0.93 15.33 -11.77
C PRO A 136 0.20 16.03 -10.60
N ALA A 137 -1.10 15.79 -10.42
CA ALA A 137 -1.88 16.36 -9.33
C ALA A 137 -1.62 15.70 -7.96
N ASP A 138 -1.21 14.42 -7.93
CA ASP A 138 -0.93 13.70 -6.68
C ASP A 138 0.47 14.03 -6.11
N ALA A 139 1.36 14.62 -6.90
CA ALA A 139 2.71 15.02 -6.46
C ALA A 139 2.71 16.06 -5.33
N ASN A 140 1.64 16.87 -5.22
CA ASN A 140 1.49 17.89 -4.19
C ASN A 140 0.90 17.38 -2.87
N ALA A 141 0.39 16.15 -2.80
CA ALA A 141 -0.25 15.61 -1.60
C ALA A 141 0.73 14.97 -0.59
N THR A 142 2.00 14.77 -0.97
CA THR A 142 3.02 14.10 -0.13
C THR A 142 3.97 15.03 0.64
N SER A 143 3.74 16.35 0.64
CA SER A 143 4.47 17.24 1.54
C SER A 143 3.82 17.21 2.92
N PRO A 144 4.48 16.69 3.98
CA PRO A 144 4.05 17.03 5.32
C PRO A 144 4.27 18.54 5.46
N GLU A 145 3.21 19.28 5.79
CA GLU A 145 3.36 20.66 6.24
C GLU A 145 4.41 20.67 7.35
N ARG A 146 5.57 21.27 7.05
CA ARG A 146 6.56 21.61 8.07
C ARG A 146 5.91 22.68 8.93
N GLY A 147 5.31 22.26 10.04
CA GLY A 147 5.02 23.14 11.15
C GLY A 147 6.33 23.69 11.73
N ALA A 148 6.80 24.78 11.16
CA ALA A 148 7.43 25.88 11.88
C ALA A 148 6.31 26.91 12.09
N ASP A 149 6.13 27.64 13.17
CA ASP A 149 6.84 27.88 14.43
C ASP A 149 5.85 28.72 15.27
N ALA A 150 5.91 28.65 16.60
CA ALA A 150 5.66 29.76 17.52
C ALA A 150 5.81 29.26 18.96
N GLY A 151 6.91 29.65 19.60
CA GLY A 151 6.99 29.70 21.05
C GLY A 151 6.09 30.79 21.62
N ASP A 152 5.54 30.50 22.80
CA ASP A 152 5.69 31.25 24.05
C ASP A 152 5.29 30.31 25.21
#